data_AF-A0A968H0X3-F1
#
_entry.id   AF-A0A968H0X3-F1
#
_cell.length_a   1.000
_cell.length_b   1.000
_cell.length_c   1.000
_cell.angle_alpha   90.00
_cell.angle_beta   90.00
_cell.angle_gamma   90.00
#
_symmetry.space_group_name_H-M   'P 1'
#
loop_
_entity.id
_entity.type
_entity.pdbx_description
1 polymer ?
#
loop_
_entity_poly.entity_id
_entity_poly.type
_entity_poly.pdbx_seq_one_letter_code
_entity_poly.pdbx_strand_id
1 'polypeptide(L)'
;MNVPARYRLPIAILASIAVVVLIFAAVALVSQPRPSDSPSPSPSPSASVDPTSSPEGVVRAFFDALARARRTDDPTLLTPFVTSTVSSAYLTASGFLEGQKQVGKASVITTNELRDLRVDTQDGEAVVTFTHQMEGYDIDYDTGEPLESPTALPDVTVRVEVRQVDGRWLVDRFENMP
;
A
#
# COMPACT_ATOMS: atom_id res chain seq x y z
N MET A 1 -16.49 -33.12 -49.54
CA MET A 1 -16.20 -33.60 -48.16
C MET A 1 -16.84 -32.63 -47.18
N ASN A 2 -17.55 -33.13 -46.16
CA ASN A 2 -18.18 -32.30 -45.12
C ASN A 2 -17.27 -32.23 -43.88
N VAL A 3 -16.89 -31.02 -43.45
CA VAL A 3 -16.62 -30.70 -42.04
C VAL A 3 -17.02 -29.24 -41.78
N PRO A 4 -18.00 -28.95 -40.90
CA PRO A 4 -18.36 -27.59 -40.52
C PRO A 4 -17.66 -27.16 -39.21
N ALA A 5 -16.83 -26.11 -39.26
CA ALA A 5 -16.28 -25.49 -38.06
C ALA A 5 -17.14 -24.27 -37.65
N ARG A 6 -17.94 -24.44 -36.60
CA ARG A 6 -18.73 -23.37 -35.98
C ARG A 6 -17.79 -22.43 -35.23
N TYR A 7 -17.73 -21.16 -35.61
CA TYR A 7 -17.37 -20.10 -34.67
C TYR A 7 -18.60 -19.22 -34.40
N ARG A 8 -18.87 -19.00 -33.11
CA ARG A 8 -20.10 -18.35 -32.63
C ARG A 8 -19.96 -16.82 -32.60
N LEU A 9 -21.12 -16.18 -32.50
CA LEU A 9 -21.39 -14.76 -32.76
C LEU A 9 -20.50 -13.74 -32.01
N PRO A 10 -20.41 -12.51 -32.56
CA PRO A 10 -19.80 -11.38 -31.86
C PRO A 10 -20.63 -10.87 -30.68
N ILE A 11 -19.91 -10.33 -29.71
CA ILE A 11 -20.21 -9.20 -28.82
C ILE A 11 -21.68 -8.73 -28.80
N ALA A 12 -22.37 -9.02 -27.69
CA ALA A 12 -23.60 -8.34 -27.30
C ALA A 12 -23.32 -7.50 -26.03
N ILE A 13 -23.17 -6.19 -26.22
CA ILE A 13 -23.18 -5.19 -25.14
C ILE A 13 -24.49 -4.41 -25.30
N LEU A 14 -25.38 -4.44 -24.30
CA LEU A 14 -26.28 -3.33 -23.97
C LEU A 14 -27.12 -3.57 -22.70
N ALA A 15 -27.23 -2.50 -21.91
CA ALA A 15 -28.38 -2.11 -21.10
C ALA A 15 -28.75 -2.88 -19.80
N SER A 16 -28.43 -2.22 -18.67
CA SER A 16 -29.44 -1.57 -17.79
C SER A 16 -29.91 -2.21 -16.46
N ILE A 17 -29.72 -1.40 -15.41
CA ILE A 17 -30.68 -1.00 -14.34
C ILE A 17 -30.76 -1.82 -13.03
N ALA A 18 -30.36 -1.10 -11.95
CA ALA A 18 -30.85 -1.06 -10.57
C ALA A 18 -30.91 -2.33 -9.68
N VAL A 19 -30.20 -2.22 -8.54
CA VAL A 19 -30.76 -2.50 -7.21
C VAL A 19 -30.54 -1.26 -6.33
N VAL A 20 -31.50 -0.99 -5.45
CA VAL A 20 -31.63 0.22 -4.63
C VAL A 20 -31.57 -0.16 -3.13
N VAL A 21 -31.38 0.85 -2.26
CA VAL A 21 -31.89 0.97 -0.85
C VAL A 21 -30.84 0.97 0.27
N LEU A 22 -30.67 2.18 0.85
CA LEU A 22 -30.42 2.58 2.27
C LEU A 22 -29.30 1.88 3.09
N ILE A 23 -28.53 2.59 3.93
CA ILE A 23 -28.86 3.09 5.29
C ILE A 23 -27.69 4.03 5.73
N PHE A 24 -27.77 5.04 6.62
CA PHE A 24 -28.80 5.46 7.58
C PHE A 24 -29.19 6.97 7.46
N ALA A 25 -28.68 7.87 8.34
CA ALA A 25 -29.08 9.27 8.44
C ALA A 25 -28.00 10.20 9.05
N ALA A 26 -28.19 11.52 8.89
CA ALA A 26 -27.27 12.59 9.29
C ALA A 26 -27.47 13.10 10.74
N VAL A 27 -26.58 14.02 11.13
CA VAL A 27 -26.28 14.55 12.47
C VAL A 27 -27.27 15.64 12.96
N ALA A 28 -27.19 16.00 14.25
CA ALA A 28 -27.66 17.25 14.93
C ALA A 28 -29.03 17.16 15.67
N LEU A 29 -29.27 17.73 16.88
CA LEU A 29 -28.42 18.41 17.89
C LEU A 29 -29.19 18.61 19.24
N VAL A 30 -28.53 19.17 20.27
CA VAL A 30 -29.07 19.80 21.54
C VAL A 30 -29.46 18.92 22.75
N SER A 31 -28.58 18.87 23.77
CA SER A 31 -28.83 19.32 25.18
C SER A 31 -27.68 18.91 26.15
N GLN A 32 -27.17 19.86 26.96
CA GLN A 32 -26.19 19.66 28.06
C GLN A 32 -26.91 19.63 29.44
N PRO A 33 -26.26 19.57 30.64
CA PRO A 33 -24.86 19.27 31.00
C PRO A 33 -24.68 18.24 32.16
N ARG A 34 -23.46 17.69 32.34
CA ARG A 34 -22.96 17.29 33.67
C ARG A 34 -21.42 17.19 33.69
N PRO A 35 -20.72 17.69 34.73
CA PRO A 35 -19.27 17.64 34.78
C PRO A 35 -18.77 16.29 35.31
N SER A 36 -17.88 15.67 34.54
CA SER A 36 -16.92 14.69 35.03
C SER A 36 -15.56 15.09 34.47
N ASP A 37 -14.79 15.85 35.25
CA ASP A 37 -13.37 16.10 34.99
C ASP A 37 -12.58 14.81 35.24
N SER A 38 -12.76 13.84 34.34
CA SER A 38 -11.78 12.78 34.14
C SER A 38 -10.72 13.36 33.22
N PRO A 39 -9.45 13.50 33.65
CA PRO A 39 -8.40 13.98 32.76
C PRO A 39 -8.27 12.98 31.62
N SER A 40 -8.76 13.38 30.44
CA SER A 40 -8.58 12.61 29.22
C SER A 40 -7.07 12.39 29.05
N PRO A 41 -6.58 11.14 28.92
CA PRO A 41 -5.17 10.91 28.71
C PRO A 41 -4.80 11.57 27.39
N SER A 42 -4.14 12.72 27.47
CA SER A 42 -3.51 13.31 26.29
C SER A 42 -2.55 12.26 25.75
N PRO A 43 -2.62 11.89 24.46
CA PRO A 43 -1.64 10.99 23.89
C PRO A 43 -0.28 11.64 24.07
N SER A 44 0.53 11.09 24.99
CA SER A 44 1.93 11.48 25.10
C SER A 44 2.54 11.32 23.72
N PRO A 45 3.36 12.27 23.25
CA PRO A 45 4.05 12.10 21.97
C PRO A 45 4.81 10.79 22.05
N SER A 46 4.44 9.84 21.17
CA SER A 46 5.09 8.53 21.12
C SER A 46 6.59 8.76 21.05
N ALA A 47 7.34 8.12 21.94
CA ALA A 47 8.78 8.00 21.77
C ALA A 47 9.01 7.53 20.32
N SER A 48 9.99 8.12 19.64
CA SER A 48 10.27 7.77 18.24
C SER A 48 10.83 6.35 18.20
N VAL A 49 9.91 5.37 18.16
CA VAL A 49 10.22 3.95 18.13
C VAL A 49 10.96 3.68 16.84
N ASP A 50 12.16 3.09 16.94
CA ASP A 50 12.87 2.60 15.76
C ASP A 50 11.92 1.64 15.01
N PRO A 51 11.52 1.93 13.76
CA PRO A 51 10.56 1.12 13.04
C PRO A 51 11.03 -0.33 12.88
N THR A 52 12.35 -0.58 12.90
CA THR A 52 12.91 -1.93 12.83
C THR A 52 12.87 -2.71 14.14
N SER A 53 12.24 -2.15 15.19
CA SER A 53 11.97 -2.86 16.46
C SER A 53 10.79 -3.84 16.39
N SER A 54 9.95 -3.80 15.34
CA SER A 54 8.84 -4.74 15.17
C SER A 54 8.55 -5.09 13.70
N PRO A 55 7.94 -6.25 13.41
CA PRO A 55 7.51 -6.62 12.07
C PRO A 55 6.59 -5.57 11.43
N GLU A 56 5.61 -5.08 12.21
CA GLU A 56 4.63 -4.10 11.75
C GLU A 56 5.26 -2.72 11.48
N GLY A 57 6.23 -2.32 12.31
CA GLY A 57 6.95 -1.06 12.18
C GLY A 57 7.80 -1.01 10.92
N VAL A 58 8.56 -2.08 10.62
CA VAL A 58 9.42 -2.10 9.43
C VAL A 58 8.59 -2.16 8.15
N VAL A 59 7.45 -2.88 8.15
CA VAL A 59 6.55 -2.92 6.99
C VAL A 59 6.02 -1.53 6.66
N ARG A 60 5.50 -0.77 7.63
CA ARG A 60 5.08 0.62 7.37
C ARG A 60 6.23 1.48 6.86
N ALA A 61 7.38 1.45 7.53
CA ALA A 61 8.54 2.24 7.13
C ALA A 61 9.08 1.90 5.73
N PHE A 62 9.04 0.61 5.35
CA PHE A 62 9.38 0.15 3.99
C PHE A 62 8.40 0.69 2.95
N PHE A 63 7.08 0.59 3.17
CA PHE A 63 6.09 1.09 2.22
C PHE A 63 6.09 2.63 2.12
N ASP A 64 6.39 3.35 3.21
CA ASP A 64 6.59 4.80 3.19
C ASP A 64 7.92 5.21 2.53
N ALA A 65 8.96 4.40 2.64
CA ALA A 65 10.20 4.57 1.86
C ALA A 65 9.95 4.31 0.37
N LEU A 66 9.16 3.28 0.03
CA LEU A 66 8.77 2.97 -1.34
C LEU A 66 7.92 4.07 -1.98
N ALA A 67 6.95 4.63 -1.25
CA ALA A 67 6.16 5.78 -1.71
C ALA A 67 7.05 7.00 -2.06
N ARG A 68 8.12 7.25 -1.29
CA ARG A 68 9.11 8.30 -1.57
C ARG A 68 10.02 7.93 -2.75
N ALA A 69 10.49 6.68 -2.81
CA ALA A 69 11.31 6.17 -3.89
C ALA A 69 10.59 6.25 -5.25
N ARG A 70 9.27 5.97 -5.29
CA ARG A 70 8.44 6.13 -6.50
C ARG A 70 8.43 7.54 -7.08
N ARG A 71 8.57 8.57 -6.24
CA ARG A 71 8.64 9.97 -6.67
C ARG A 71 10.05 10.41 -7.10
N THR A 72 11.09 9.81 -6.52
CA THR A 72 12.49 10.26 -6.63
C THR A 72 13.38 9.35 -7.47
N ASP A 73 12.88 8.15 -7.84
CA ASP A 73 13.63 7.08 -8.48
C ASP A 73 14.92 6.70 -7.71
N ASP A 74 14.83 6.78 -6.39
CA ASP A 74 15.92 6.46 -5.48
C ASP A 74 15.61 5.15 -4.70
N PRO A 75 16.06 3.98 -5.20
CA PRO A 75 15.93 2.72 -4.47
C PRO A 75 16.78 2.69 -3.20
N THR A 76 17.77 3.59 -3.02
CA THR A 76 18.63 3.57 -1.82
C THR A 76 17.86 3.89 -0.55
N LEU A 77 16.72 4.61 -0.67
CA LEU A 77 15.77 4.86 0.42
C LEU A 77 15.22 3.58 1.06
N LEU A 78 15.24 2.45 0.35
CA LEU A 78 14.76 1.15 0.83
C LEU A 78 15.82 0.40 1.65
N THR A 79 17.10 0.70 1.45
CA THR A 79 18.23 -0.03 2.06
C THR A 79 18.19 -0.16 3.59
N PRO A 80 17.66 0.78 4.39
CA PRO A 80 17.60 0.61 5.84
C PRO A 80 16.57 -0.41 6.34
N PHE A 81 15.65 -0.83 5.45
CA PHE A 81 14.43 -1.60 5.77
C PHE A 81 14.37 -2.97 5.08
N VAL A 82 15.35 -3.33 4.25
CA VAL A 82 15.43 -4.63 3.57
C VAL A 82 16.58 -5.49 4.10
N THR A 83 16.46 -6.81 4.00
CA THR A 83 17.52 -7.75 4.43
C THR A 83 18.82 -7.59 3.64
N SER A 84 18.74 -7.22 2.36
CA SER A 84 19.89 -6.87 1.50
C SER A 84 19.43 -6.20 0.20
N THR A 85 20.36 -5.63 -0.57
CA THR A 85 20.10 -5.13 -1.94
C THR A 85 19.90 -6.23 -2.99
N VAL A 86 19.98 -7.50 -2.58
CA VAL A 86 19.64 -8.67 -3.42
C VAL A 86 18.40 -9.42 -2.90
N SER A 87 17.70 -8.87 -1.91
CA SER A 87 16.44 -9.44 -1.41
C SER A 87 15.33 -9.34 -2.46
N SER A 88 14.34 -10.24 -2.38
CA SER A 88 13.19 -10.21 -3.29
C SER A 88 12.44 -8.88 -3.21
N ALA A 89 12.33 -8.30 -2.01
CA ALA A 89 11.69 -7.01 -1.81
C ALA A 89 12.46 -5.85 -2.46
N TYR A 90 13.79 -5.80 -2.30
CA TYR A 90 14.59 -4.75 -2.91
C TYR A 90 14.54 -4.85 -4.44
N LEU A 91 14.75 -6.05 -5.00
CA LEU A 91 14.78 -6.27 -6.45
C LEU A 91 13.43 -6.00 -7.13
N THR A 92 12.31 -6.42 -6.52
CA THR A 92 10.97 -6.09 -7.03
C THR A 92 10.73 -4.58 -7.01
N ALA A 93 11.11 -3.89 -5.94
CA ALA A 93 10.92 -2.45 -5.83
C ALA A 93 11.83 -1.68 -6.80
N SER A 94 13.14 -1.96 -6.85
CA SER A 94 14.06 -1.29 -7.77
C SER A 94 13.73 -1.58 -9.23
N GLY A 95 13.27 -2.79 -9.56
CA GLY A 95 12.82 -3.14 -10.90
C GLY A 95 11.57 -2.37 -11.35
N PHE A 96 10.65 -2.08 -10.43
CA PHE A 96 9.51 -1.20 -10.70
C PHE A 96 9.94 0.26 -10.98
N LEU A 97 10.86 0.80 -10.16
CA LEU A 97 11.35 2.17 -10.31
C LEU A 97 12.08 2.35 -11.65
N GLU A 98 13.02 1.46 -11.97
CA GLU A 98 13.71 1.42 -13.25
C GLU A 98 12.74 1.27 -14.43
N GLY A 99 11.67 0.47 -14.27
CA GLY A 99 10.61 0.33 -15.27
C GLY A 99 9.85 1.64 -15.54
N GLN A 100 9.50 2.39 -14.49
CA GLN A 100 8.87 3.72 -14.62
C GLN A 100 9.82 4.72 -15.29
N LYS A 101 11.09 4.76 -14.84
CA LYS A 101 12.16 5.58 -15.43
C LYS A 101 12.32 5.35 -16.93
N GLN A 102 12.36 4.08 -17.36
CA GLN A 102 12.49 3.69 -18.77
C GLN A 102 11.34 4.16 -19.67
N VAL A 103 10.16 4.42 -19.11
CA VAL A 103 9.01 5.00 -19.83
C VAL A 103 8.83 6.50 -19.58
N GLY A 104 9.84 7.17 -19.02
CA GLY A 104 9.83 8.62 -18.77
C GLY A 104 8.93 9.06 -17.61
N LYS A 105 8.66 8.16 -16.66
CA LYS A 105 7.72 8.39 -15.55
C LYS A 105 8.36 8.27 -14.18
N ALA A 106 7.78 8.97 -13.23
CA ALA A 106 7.81 8.66 -11.80
C ALA A 106 6.37 8.74 -11.26
N SER A 107 6.12 8.36 -10.00
CA SER A 107 4.76 8.35 -9.43
C SER A 107 4.72 9.03 -8.07
N VAL A 108 3.71 9.89 -7.86
CA VAL A 108 3.44 10.57 -6.59
C VAL A 108 2.31 9.85 -5.88
N ILE A 109 2.59 9.34 -4.68
CA ILE A 109 1.57 8.70 -3.82
C ILE A 109 1.02 9.76 -2.86
N THR A 110 -0.29 10.03 -2.92
CA THR A 110 -1.01 10.97 -2.06
C THR A 110 -1.62 10.28 -0.84
N THR A 111 -2.08 9.04 -1.00
CA THR A 111 -2.59 8.17 0.08
C THR A 111 -1.82 6.86 0.05
N ASN A 112 -1.21 6.48 1.19
CA ASN A 112 -0.47 5.22 1.37
C ASN A 112 -0.95 4.54 2.66
N GLU A 113 -2.09 3.87 2.62
CA GLU A 113 -2.75 3.36 3.83
C GLU A 113 -2.64 1.84 3.94
N LEU A 114 -2.11 1.38 5.08
CA LEU A 114 -2.02 -0.04 5.42
C LEU A 114 -3.06 -0.32 6.52
N ARG A 115 -4.08 -1.13 6.18
CA ARG A 115 -5.18 -1.55 7.06
C ARG A 115 -5.14 -3.04 7.38
N ASP A 116 -5.90 -3.43 8.41
CA ASP A 116 -6.13 -4.84 8.78
C ASP A 116 -4.85 -5.67 8.99
N LEU A 117 -3.77 -5.04 9.46
CA LEU A 117 -2.48 -5.69 9.61
C LEU A 117 -2.58 -6.88 10.57
N ARG A 118 -2.15 -8.04 10.09
CA ARG A 118 -2.00 -9.28 10.86
C ARG A 118 -0.55 -9.70 10.82
N VAL A 119 0.02 -9.94 11.98
CA VAL A 119 1.40 -10.39 12.14
C VAL A 119 1.36 -11.80 12.71
N ASP A 120 1.94 -12.75 11.96
CA ASP A 120 2.26 -14.09 12.44
C ASP A 120 3.78 -14.16 12.62
N THR A 121 4.29 -14.59 13.78
CA THR A 121 5.71 -14.51 14.14
C THR A 121 6.21 -15.85 14.64
N GLN A 122 7.28 -16.35 14.03
CA GLN A 122 7.89 -17.63 14.37
C GLN A 122 9.41 -17.55 14.22
N ASP A 123 10.14 -17.93 15.27
CA ASP A 123 11.59 -18.24 15.24
C ASP A 123 12.50 -17.18 14.55
N GLY A 124 12.20 -15.89 14.74
CA GLY A 124 12.97 -14.78 14.15
C GLY A 124 12.54 -14.39 12.73
N GLU A 125 11.52 -15.04 12.19
CA GLU A 125 10.79 -14.63 10.98
C GLU A 125 9.38 -14.16 11.36
N ALA A 126 8.76 -13.36 10.51
CA ALA A 126 7.34 -13.05 10.60
C ALA A 126 6.71 -12.85 9.22
N VAL A 127 5.43 -13.20 9.11
CA VAL A 127 4.58 -12.90 7.97
C VAL A 127 3.61 -11.79 8.37
N VAL A 128 3.65 -10.68 7.63
CA VAL A 128 2.73 -9.55 7.81
C VAL A 128 1.79 -9.50 6.62
N THR A 129 0.49 -9.61 6.88
CA THR A 129 -0.56 -9.53 5.85
C THR A 129 -1.46 -8.32 6.12
N PHE A 130 -1.78 -7.53 5.10
CA PHE A 130 -2.56 -6.30 5.25
C PHE A 130 -3.35 -5.93 3.98
N THR A 131 -4.35 -5.07 4.13
CA THR A 131 -5.04 -4.41 3.02
C THR A 131 -4.31 -3.11 2.69
N HIS A 132 -3.83 -2.94 1.47
CA HIS A 132 -3.16 -1.72 0.99
C HIS A 132 -4.12 -0.90 0.15
N GLN A 133 -4.42 0.33 0.59
CA GLN A 133 -5.04 1.34 -0.27
C GLN A 133 -3.98 2.34 -0.72
N MET A 134 -3.96 2.60 -2.03
CA MET A 134 -3.09 3.59 -2.65
C MET A 134 -3.90 4.61 -3.44
N GLU A 135 -3.51 5.87 -3.35
CA GLU A 135 -3.94 6.94 -4.25
C GLU A 135 -2.71 7.68 -4.75
N GLY A 136 -2.71 8.07 -6.02
CA GLY A 136 -1.58 8.78 -6.60
C GLY A 136 -1.80 9.13 -8.07
N TYR A 137 -0.74 9.65 -8.69
CA TYR A 137 -0.68 10.01 -10.10
C TYR A 137 0.75 9.88 -10.62
N ASP A 138 0.91 9.55 -11.89
CA ASP A 138 2.19 9.63 -12.57
C ASP A 138 2.59 11.10 -12.86
N ILE A 139 3.89 11.35 -12.75
CA ILE A 139 4.57 12.58 -13.16
C ILE A 139 5.56 12.25 -14.29
N ASP A 140 5.81 13.22 -15.15
CA ASP A 140 6.94 13.20 -16.08
C ASP A 140 8.26 13.18 -15.29
N TYR A 141 9.18 12.30 -15.66
CA TYR A 141 10.40 12.05 -14.90
C TYR A 141 11.35 13.27 -14.86
N ASP A 142 11.51 13.96 -15.99
CA ASP A 142 12.50 15.03 -16.15
C ASP A 142 11.99 16.37 -15.61
N THR A 143 10.69 16.65 -15.76
CA THR A 143 10.08 17.93 -15.38
C THR A 143 9.35 17.88 -14.03
N GLY A 144 8.91 16.69 -13.59
CA GLY A 144 8.06 16.51 -12.41
C GLY A 144 6.62 17.00 -12.60
N GLU A 145 6.19 17.34 -13.81
CA GLU A 145 4.81 17.76 -14.09
C GLU A 145 3.82 16.59 -14.03
N PRO A 146 2.60 16.75 -13.48
CA PRO A 146 1.58 15.70 -13.47
C PRO A 146 1.15 15.31 -14.88
N LEU A 147 1.19 14.00 -15.18
CA LEU A 147 0.69 13.44 -16.43
C LEU A 147 -0.82 13.14 -16.38
N GLU A 148 -1.38 13.03 -15.17
CA GLU A 148 -2.77 12.68 -14.90
C GLU A 148 -3.26 13.27 -13.57
N SER A 149 -4.54 13.08 -13.27
CA SER A 149 -5.13 13.47 -11.98
C SER A 149 -5.02 12.34 -10.94
N PRO A 150 -4.91 12.67 -9.63
CA PRO A 150 -4.90 11.67 -8.57
C PRO A 150 -6.04 10.66 -8.70
N THR A 151 -5.70 9.38 -8.69
CA THR A 151 -6.64 8.27 -8.83
C THR A 151 -6.40 7.27 -7.70
N ALA A 152 -7.49 6.86 -7.04
CA ALA A 152 -7.44 5.77 -6.06
C ALA A 152 -7.36 4.43 -6.81
N LEU A 153 -6.36 3.62 -6.47
CA LEU A 153 -6.24 2.25 -6.95
C LEU A 153 -7.18 1.33 -6.13
N PRO A 154 -7.64 0.20 -6.70
CA PRO A 154 -8.35 -0.80 -5.92
C PRO A 154 -7.52 -1.29 -4.73
N ASP A 155 -8.16 -1.52 -3.59
CA ASP A 155 -7.55 -2.17 -2.43
C ASP A 155 -6.96 -3.53 -2.82
N VAL A 156 -5.71 -3.78 -2.44
CA VAL A 156 -5.03 -5.07 -2.66
C VAL A 156 -4.62 -5.68 -1.31
N THR A 157 -4.76 -7.00 -1.17
CA THR A 157 -4.17 -7.70 -0.03
C THR A 157 -2.69 -7.96 -0.33
N VAL A 158 -1.81 -7.57 0.59
CA VAL A 158 -0.36 -7.73 0.47
C VAL A 158 0.13 -8.68 1.56
N ARG A 159 1.03 -9.59 1.20
CA ARG A 159 1.77 -10.46 2.11
C ARG A 159 3.24 -10.08 2.09
N VAL A 160 3.85 -9.95 3.27
CA VAL A 160 5.25 -9.56 3.45
C VAL A 160 5.95 -10.57 4.36
N GLU A 161 7.10 -11.07 3.91
CA GLU A 161 8.02 -11.89 4.71
C GLU A 161 9.11 -10.98 5.28
N VAL A 162 9.21 -10.91 6.61
CA VAL A 162 10.23 -10.15 7.32
C VAL A 162 11.10 -11.07 8.17
N ARG A 163 12.38 -10.73 8.32
CA ARG A 163 13.36 -11.46 9.12
C ARG A 163 14.01 -10.56 10.15
N GLN A 164 14.38 -11.13 11.29
CA GLN A 164 15.23 -10.47 12.28
C GLN A 164 16.71 -10.68 11.92
N VAL A 165 17.43 -9.60 11.65
CA VAL A 165 18.86 -9.58 11.33
C VAL A 165 19.53 -8.61 12.30
N ASP A 166 20.55 -9.07 13.03
CA ASP A 166 21.27 -8.29 14.05
C ASP A 166 20.34 -7.56 15.05
N GLY A 167 19.24 -8.22 15.42
CA GLY A 167 18.21 -7.70 16.34
C GLY A 167 17.13 -6.84 15.68
N ARG A 168 17.30 -6.44 14.42
CA ARG A 168 16.39 -5.56 13.66
C ARG A 168 15.49 -6.36 12.71
N TRP A 169 14.20 -6.06 12.70
CA TRP A 169 13.27 -6.59 11.69
C TRP A 169 13.49 -5.88 10.34
N LEU A 170 13.62 -6.66 9.27
CA LEU A 170 13.88 -6.21 7.90
C LEU A 170 13.02 -6.99 6.89
N VAL A 171 12.60 -6.34 5.81
CA VAL A 171 11.79 -6.93 4.75
C VAL A 171 12.64 -7.77 3.79
N ASP A 172 12.25 -9.03 3.58
CA ASP A 172 12.93 -9.95 2.66
C ASP A 172 12.18 -10.10 1.33
N ARG A 173 10.85 -10.23 1.39
CA ARG A 173 9.94 -10.34 0.25
C ARG A 173 8.61 -9.64 0.55
N PHE A 174 7.97 -9.11 -0.49
CA PHE A 174 6.53 -8.82 -0.48
C PHE A 174 5.89 -9.30 -1.78
N GLU A 175 4.60 -9.60 -1.74
CA GLU A 175 3.78 -10.00 -2.89
C GLU A 175 2.32 -9.54 -2.72
N ASN A 176 1.65 -9.25 -3.84
CA ASN A 176 0.21 -9.04 -3.83
C ASN A 176 -0.48 -10.41 -3.87
N MET A 177 -1.43 -10.62 -2.97
CA MET A 177 -2.24 -11.84 -2.92
C MET A 177 -3.33 -11.81 -4.02
N PRO A 178 -3.67 -12.97 -4.62
CA PRO A 178 -4.74 -13.09 -5.62
C PRO A 178 -6.15 -13.07 -5.03
#